data_AF-A0A1Y3PEH6-F1
#
_entry.id   AF-A0A1Y3PEH6-F1
#
_cell.length_a   1.000
_cell.length_b   1.000
_cell.length_c   1.000
_cell.angle_alpha   90.00
_cell.angle_beta   90.00
_cell.angle_gamma   90.00
#
_symmetry.space_group_name_H-M   'P 1'
#
loop_
_entity.id
_entity.type
_entity.pdbx_description
1 polymer ?
#
loop_
_entity_poly.entity_id
_entity_poly.type
_entity_poly.pdbx_seq_one_letter_code
_entity_poly.pdbx_strand_id
1 'polypeptide(L)'
;MAKYFYEKVSAVAEAEGLKHLTIKADLQKWADEFRKLVELDGLKDKHLIKDVMDWVTTDDFWKTNILSAKKFRQKFGELALKMKVAQKPRQQRQPDPRDKEIAFQRWVAEGNDPDAFDWTN
;
A
#
# COMPACT_ATOMS: atom_id res chain seq x y z
N MET A 1 -15.82 -6.49 -12.52
CA MET A 1 -14.40 -6.53 -12.10
C MET A 1 -13.49 -6.05 -13.22
N ALA A 2 -13.44 -6.71 -14.38
CA ALA A 2 -12.55 -6.31 -15.49
C ALA A 2 -12.71 -4.84 -15.94
N LYS A 3 -13.92 -4.44 -16.35
CA LYS A 3 -14.22 -3.05 -16.77
C LYS A 3 -13.86 -2.04 -15.67
N TYR A 4 -14.27 -2.32 -14.44
CA TYR A 4 -13.99 -1.46 -13.29
C TYR A 4 -12.50 -1.24 -13.04
N PHE A 5 -11.71 -2.32 -13.03
CA PHE A 5 -10.27 -2.21 -12.82
C PHE A 5 -9.59 -1.49 -13.99
N TYR A 6 -10.05 -1.73 -15.22
CA TYR A 6 -9.57 -1.02 -16.40
C TYR A 6 -9.82 0.49 -16.27
N GLU A 7 -11.04 0.90 -15.89
CA GLU A 7 -11.37 2.32 -15.69
C GLU A 7 -10.48 2.97 -14.63
N LYS A 8 -10.17 2.27 -13.53
CA LYS A 8 -9.26 2.77 -12.49
C LYS A 8 -7.84 2.97 -13.02
N VAL A 9 -7.27 1.97 -13.70
CA VAL A 9 -5.91 2.07 -14.27
C VAL A 9 -5.86 3.15 -15.35
N SER A 10 -6.89 3.28 -16.18
CA SER A 10 -7.01 4.35 -17.18
C SER A 10 -7.10 5.74 -16.55
N ALA A 11 -7.85 5.89 -15.46
CA ALA A 11 -7.94 7.15 -14.74
C ALA A 11 -6.59 7.58 -14.14
N VAL A 12 -5.83 6.64 -13.58
CA VAL A 12 -4.46 6.91 -13.09
C VAL A 12 -3.57 7.40 -14.22
N ALA A 13 -3.55 6.70 -15.36
CA ALA A 13 -2.72 7.12 -16.49
C ALA A 13 -3.14 8.48 -17.08
N GLU A 14 -4.44 8.80 -17.08
CA GLU A 14 -4.95 10.10 -17.50
C GLU A 14 -4.53 11.21 -16.53
N ALA A 15 -4.61 10.97 -15.22
CA ALA A 15 -4.17 11.92 -14.20
C ALA A 15 -2.67 12.25 -14.31
N GLU A 16 -1.85 11.28 -14.72
CA GLU A 16 -0.41 11.46 -14.95
C GLU A 16 -0.09 12.00 -16.36
N GLY A 17 -1.09 12.34 -17.19
CA GLY A 17 -0.89 12.85 -18.55
C GLY A 17 -0.44 11.81 -19.59
N LEU A 18 -0.45 10.52 -19.22
CA LEU A 18 0.05 9.40 -20.01
C LEU A 18 -1.05 8.65 -20.77
N LYS A 19 -2.24 9.24 -20.95
CA LYS A 19 -3.37 8.62 -21.67
C LYS A 19 -2.99 8.10 -23.07
N HIS A 20 -2.08 8.79 -23.74
CA HIS A 20 -1.56 8.47 -25.06
C HIS A 20 -0.59 7.28 -25.08
N LEU A 21 -0.01 6.88 -23.93
CA LEU A 21 0.67 5.60 -23.74
C LEU A 21 -0.40 4.52 -23.67
N THR A 22 -0.98 4.31 -24.84
CA THR A 22 -2.16 3.54 -25.15
C THR A 22 -2.40 2.37 -24.18
N ILE A 23 -3.31 2.55 -23.22
CA ILE A 23 -3.85 1.42 -22.45
C ILE A 23 -4.86 0.70 -23.34
N LYS A 24 -4.36 0.06 -24.40
CA LYS A 24 -5.11 -0.87 -25.24
C LYS A 24 -5.25 -2.17 -24.45
N ALA A 25 -6.30 -2.23 -23.63
CA ALA A 25 -6.65 -3.45 -22.91
C ALA A 25 -7.67 -4.26 -23.72
N ASP A 26 -7.36 -5.53 -23.91
CA ASP A 26 -8.34 -6.51 -24.34
C ASP A 26 -9.21 -6.90 -23.13
N LEU A 27 -10.42 -6.33 -23.05
CA LEU A 27 -11.33 -6.55 -21.94
C LEU A 27 -11.76 -8.01 -21.79
N GLN A 28 -11.72 -8.81 -22.86
CA GLN A 28 -12.01 -10.25 -22.78
C GLN A 28 -10.89 -10.99 -22.03
N LYS A 29 -9.62 -10.67 -22.36
CA LYS A 29 -8.47 -11.22 -21.61
C LYS A 29 -8.49 -10.79 -20.14
N TRP A 30 -8.86 -9.53 -19.86
CA TRP A 30 -8.99 -9.06 -18.49
C TRP A 30 -10.09 -9.81 -17.74
N ALA A 31 -11.26 -10.00 -18.37
CA ALA A 31 -12.35 -10.78 -17.80
C ALA A 31 -11.92 -12.22 -17.50
N ASP A 32 -11.18 -12.86 -18.41
CA ASP A 32 -10.66 -14.21 -18.20
C ASP A 32 -9.66 -14.28 -17.04
N GLU A 33 -8.75 -13.30 -16.88
CA GLU A 33 -7.86 -13.27 -15.72
C GLU A 33 -8.61 -13.09 -14.40
N PHE A 34 -9.67 -12.27 -14.35
CA PHE A 34 -10.49 -12.16 -13.15
C PHE A 34 -11.36 -13.40 -12.89
N ARG A 35 -11.82 -14.09 -13.94
CA ARG A 35 -12.48 -15.39 -13.80
C ARG A 35 -11.53 -16.40 -13.18
N LYS A 36 -10.29 -16.50 -13.69
CA LYS A 36 -9.25 -17.39 -13.13
C LYS A 36 -8.91 -17.04 -11.68
N LEU A 37 -8.84 -15.75 -11.33
CA LEU A 37 -8.62 -15.30 -9.95
C LEU A 37 -9.67 -15.87 -8.98
N VAL A 38 -10.95 -15.88 -9.38
CA VAL A 38 -12.04 -16.37 -8.53
C VAL A 38 -12.15 -17.89 -8.56
N GLU A 39 -12.11 -18.49 -9.76
CA GLU A 39 -12.38 -19.91 -9.97
C GLU A 39 -11.18 -20.81 -9.70
N LEU A 40 -9.99 -20.43 -10.20
CA LEU A 40 -8.78 -21.24 -10.10
C LEU A 40 -7.98 -20.90 -8.85
N ASP A 41 -7.82 -19.61 -8.54
CA ASP A 41 -7.05 -19.17 -7.36
C ASP A 41 -7.91 -19.17 -6.09
N GLY A 42 -9.22 -19.46 -6.21
CA GLY A 42 -10.13 -19.67 -5.08
C GLY A 42 -10.55 -18.41 -4.33
N LEU A 43 -10.31 -17.22 -4.90
CA LEU A 43 -10.64 -15.94 -4.25
C LEU A 43 -12.11 -15.60 -4.42
N LYS A 44 -12.94 -16.17 -3.55
CA LYS A 44 -14.40 -16.01 -3.57
C LYS A 44 -14.87 -14.65 -3.05
N ASP A 45 -14.06 -13.98 -2.23
CA ASP A 45 -14.40 -12.67 -1.68
C ASP A 45 -14.19 -11.55 -2.71
N LYS A 46 -15.29 -11.21 -3.40
CA LYS A 46 -15.32 -10.14 -4.40
C LYS A 46 -15.15 -8.74 -3.77
N HIS A 47 -15.48 -8.57 -2.49
CA HIS A 47 -15.29 -7.28 -1.80
C HIS A 47 -13.81 -7.04 -1.57
N LEU A 48 -13.08 -8.04 -1.05
CA LEU A 48 -11.63 -7.97 -0.92
C LEU A 48 -10.95 -7.68 -2.26
N ILE A 49 -11.38 -8.34 -3.35
CA ILE A 49 -10.81 -8.08 -4.68
C ILE A 49 -11.00 -6.61 -5.08
N LYS A 50 -12.20 -6.06 -4.86
CA LYS A 50 -12.50 -4.66 -5.16
C LYS A 50 -11.67 -3.71 -4.29
N ASP A 51 -11.56 -3.98 -2.99
CA ASP A 51 -10.77 -3.15 -2.07
C ASP A 51 -9.30 -3.11 -2.49
N VAL A 52 -8.75 -4.26 -2.91
CA VAL A 52 -7.38 -4.32 -3.42
C VAL A 52 -7.24 -3.57 -4.75
N MET A 53 -8.24 -3.59 -5.64
CA MET A 53 -8.24 -2.76 -6.86
C MET A 53 -8.23 -1.25 -6.54
N ASP A 54 -9.03 -0.83 -5.57
CA ASP A 54 -9.09 0.57 -5.15
C ASP A 54 -7.75 1.01 -4.50
N TRP A 55 -7.20 0.19 -3.61
CA TRP A 55 -5.94 0.48 -2.95
C TRP A 55 -4.74 0.46 -3.91
N VAL A 56 -4.63 -0.56 -4.77
CA VAL A 56 -3.46 -0.71 -5.66
C VAL A 56 -3.35 0.43 -6.68
N THR A 57 -4.46 1.09 -7.00
CA THR A 57 -4.50 2.23 -7.94
C THR A 57 -4.31 3.58 -7.26
N THR A 58 -4.28 3.62 -5.91
CA THR A 58 -4.03 4.83 -5.13
C THR A 58 -2.66 4.83 -4.46
N ASP A 59 -2.09 3.65 -4.19
CA ASP A 59 -0.75 3.51 -3.64
C ASP A 59 0.32 3.89 -4.69
N ASP A 60 1.20 4.84 -4.35
CA ASP A 60 2.18 5.40 -5.28
C ASP A 60 3.18 4.37 -5.81
N PHE A 61 3.53 3.37 -4.99
CA PHE A 61 4.42 2.30 -5.41
C PHE A 61 3.69 1.32 -6.33
N TRP A 62 2.48 0.89 -5.94
CA TRP A 62 1.79 -0.15 -6.70
C TRP A 62 1.06 0.34 -7.95
N LYS A 63 0.61 1.60 -8.01
CA LYS A 63 -0.11 2.15 -9.17
C LYS A 63 0.74 2.11 -10.45
N THR A 64 2.05 2.27 -10.32
CA THR A 64 3.01 2.20 -11.44
C THR A 64 3.37 0.76 -11.81
N ASN A 65 3.27 -0.16 -10.84
CA ASN A 65 3.66 -1.56 -11.02
C ASN A 65 2.54 -2.44 -11.55
N ILE A 66 1.27 -2.12 -11.28
CA ILE A 66 0.11 -2.95 -11.64
C ILE A 66 -0.75 -2.25 -12.69
N LEU A 67 -0.38 -2.44 -13.96
CA LEU A 67 -1.05 -1.83 -15.11
C LEU A 67 -1.95 -2.80 -15.91
N SER A 68 -2.15 -4.03 -15.42
CA SER A 68 -2.96 -5.05 -16.11
C SER A 68 -3.62 -6.05 -15.18
N ALA A 69 -4.74 -6.64 -15.61
CA ALA A 69 -5.42 -7.71 -14.87
C ALA A 69 -4.53 -8.94 -14.62
N LYS A 70 -3.67 -9.31 -15.59
CA LYS A 70 -2.73 -10.42 -15.44
C LYS A 70 -1.75 -10.17 -14.28
N LYS A 71 -1.13 -8.98 -14.24
CA LYS A 71 -0.17 -8.64 -13.19
C LYS A 71 -0.85 -8.47 -11.83
N PHE A 72 -2.08 -7.94 -11.82
CA PHE A 72 -2.92 -7.88 -10.63
C PHE A 72 -3.15 -9.28 -10.04
N ARG A 73 -3.59 -10.25 -10.86
CA ARG A 73 -3.79 -11.64 -10.42
C ARG A 73 -2.52 -12.27 -9.88
N GLN A 74 -1.41 -12.16 -10.62
CA GLN A 74 -0.11 -12.71 -10.20
C GLN A 74 0.38 -12.18 -8.85
N LYS A 75 0.05 -10.93 -8.52
CA LYS A 75 0.49 -10.27 -7.28
C LYS A 75 -0.59 -10.21 -6.20
N PHE A 76 -1.78 -10.77 -6.41
CA PHE A 76 -2.94 -10.55 -5.56
C PHE A 76 -2.69 -10.83 -4.08
N GLY A 77 -2.06 -11.97 -3.75
CA GLY A 77 -1.75 -12.33 -2.37
C GLY A 77 -0.83 -11.33 -1.68
N GLU A 78 0.21 -10.85 -2.39
CA GLU A 78 1.12 -9.83 -1.90
C GLU A 78 0.39 -8.50 -1.69
N LEU A 79 -0.42 -8.09 -2.66
CA LEU A 79 -1.21 -6.86 -2.60
C LEU A 79 -2.18 -6.87 -1.41
N ALA A 80 -2.92 -7.96 -1.21
CA ALA A 80 -3.87 -8.08 -0.11
C ALA A 80 -3.19 -7.94 1.25
N LEU A 81 -2.02 -8.57 1.44
CA LEU A 81 -1.23 -8.44 2.67
C LEU A 81 -0.70 -7.02 2.87
N LYS A 82 -0.10 -6.43 1.83
CA LYS A 82 0.45 -5.08 1.87
C LYS A 82 -0.62 -4.03 2.16
N MET A 83 -1.80 -4.15 1.54
CA MET A 83 -2.95 -3.31 1.83
C MET A 83 -3.34 -3.36 3.32
N LYS A 84 -3.46 -4.56 3.88
CA LYS A 84 -3.81 -4.73 5.31
C LYS A 84 -2.75 -4.16 6.23
N VAL A 85 -1.46 -4.25 5.87
CA VAL A 85 -0.37 -3.62 6.63
C VAL A 85 -0.43 -2.10 6.53
N ALA A 86 -0.68 -1.56 5.34
CA ALA A 86 -0.77 -0.12 5.10
C ALA A 86 -1.97 0.53 5.82
N GLN A 87 -3.08 -0.19 5.96
CA GLN A 87 -4.28 0.27 6.68
C GLN A 87 -4.17 0.15 8.20
N LYS A 88 -3.23 -0.65 8.73
CA LYS A 88 -2.98 -0.67 10.16
C LYS A 88 -2.41 0.70 10.56
N PRO A 89 -2.95 1.35 11.61
CA PRO A 89 -2.32 2.54 12.14
C PRO A 89 -0.86 2.16 12.45
N ARG A 90 0.09 2.96 11.94
CA ARG A 90 1.49 2.83 12.34
C ARG A 90 1.47 2.84 13.86
N GLN A 91 1.80 1.70 14.46
CA GLN A 91 2.03 1.67 15.90
C GLN A 91 3.03 2.78 16.15
N GLN A 92 2.60 3.79 16.91
CA GLN A 92 3.52 4.81 17.40
C GLN A 92 4.65 4.03 18.04
N ARG A 93 5.89 4.30 17.61
CA ARG A 93 7.06 3.68 18.24
C ARG A 93 6.89 3.90 19.73
N GLN A 94 6.73 2.83 20.49
CA GLN A 94 6.83 2.94 21.93
C GLN A 94 8.24 3.49 22.19
N PRO A 95 8.37 4.59 22.97
CA PRO A 95 9.69 5.13 23.31
C PRO A 95 10.56 3.99 23.84
N ASP A 96 11.76 3.82 23.27
CA ASP A 96 12.69 2.85 23.81
C ASP A 96 13.05 3.30 25.23
N PRO A 97 13.06 2.42 26.25
CA PRO A 97 13.48 2.81 27.60
C PRO A 97 14.83 3.52 27.64
N ARG A 98 15.71 3.25 26.65
CA ARG A 98 17.03 3.88 26.51
C ARG A 98 16.98 5.28 25.91
N ASP A 99 15.88 5.70 25.29
CA ASP A 99 15.76 7.04 24.71
C ASP A 99 15.90 8.12 25.80
N LYS A 100 15.39 7.85 27.01
CA LYS A 100 15.56 8.74 28.18
C LYS A 100 17.00 8.77 28.69
N GLU A 101 17.66 7.62 28.72
CA GLU A 101 19.06 7.53 29.15
C GLU A 101 19.99 8.27 28.18
N ILE A 102 19.74 8.13 26.86
CA ILE A 102 20.48 8.87 25.83
C ILE A 102 20.21 10.38 25.95
N ALA A 103 18.96 10.79 26.20
CA ALA A 103 18.62 12.20 26.40
C ALA A 103 19.29 12.79 27.66
N PHE A 104 19.30 12.03 28.76
CA PHE A 104 19.98 12.42 29.99
C PHE A 104 21.49 12.54 29.80
N GLN A 105 22.13 11.58 29.14
CA GLN A 105 23.57 11.64 28.85
C GLN A 105 23.94 12.89 28.02
N ARG A 106 23.11 13.24 27.02
CA ARG A 106 23.30 14.47 26.22
C ARG A 106 23.13 15.73 27.06
N TRP A 107 22.09 15.77 27.89
CA TRP A 107 21.82 16.90 28.79
C TRP A 107 23.00 17.20 29.72
N VAL A 108 23.59 16.16 30.32
CA VAL A 108 24.77 16.28 31.18
C VAL A 108 26.01 16.68 30.38
N ALA A 109 26.19 16.13 29.17
CA ALA A 109 27.32 16.48 28.31
C ALA A 109 27.30 17.95 27.84
N GLU A 110 26.11 18.54 27.74
CA GLU A 110 25.91 19.98 27.44
C GLU A 110 26.19 20.88 28.66
N GLY A 111 26.50 20.30 29.83
CA GLY A 111 26.83 21.03 31.06
C GLY A 111 25.62 21.48 31.87
N ASN A 112 24.43 20.95 31.57
CA ASN A 112 23.23 21.22 32.35
C ASN A 112 23.23 20.43 33.67
N ASP A 113 22.50 20.94 34.67
CA ASP A 113 22.37 20.29 35.98
C ASP A 113 21.65 18.93 35.87
N PRO A 114 22.26 17.81 36.29
CA PRO A 114 21.63 16.49 36.27
C PRO A 114 20.31 16.42 37.04
N ASP A 115 20.17 17.17 38.14
CA ASP A 115 18.97 17.14 39.00
C ASP A 115 17.79 17.91 38.38
N ALA A 116 18.05 18.71 37.35
CA ALA A 116 17.03 19.48 36.63
C ALA A 116 16.42 18.74 35.42
N PHE A 117 16.87 17.51 35.11
CA PHE A 117 16.37 16.74 33.96
C PHE A 117 14.97 16.15 34.23
N ASP A 118 14.01 16.42 33.34
CA ASP A 118 12.63 15.93 33.46
C ASP A 118 12.50 14.46 33.02
N TRP A 119 12.29 13.58 33.99
CA TRP A 119 12.08 12.15 33.77
C TRP A 119 10.66 11.76 33.38
N THR A 120 9.69 12.68 33.37
CA THR A 120 8.25 12.36 33.36
C THR A 120 7.57 12.39 31.98
N ASN A 121 8.23 12.92 30.95
CA ASN A 121 7.67 12.98 29.58
C ASN A 121 7.69 11.64 28.84
#